data_AF-A0A202E9E4-F1
#
_entry.id   AF-A0A202E9E4-F1
#
_cell.length_a   1.000
_cell.length_b   1.000
_cell.length_c   1.000
_cell.angle_alpha   90.00
_cell.angle_beta   90.00
_cell.angle_gamma   90.00
#
_symmetry.space_group_name_H-M   'P 1'
#
loop_
_entity.id
_entity.type
_entity.pdbx_description
1 polymer ?
#
loop_
_entity_poly.entity_id
_entity_poly.type
_entity_poly.pdbx_seq_one_letter_code
_entity_poly.pdbx_strand_id
1 'polypeptide(L)'
;MSSQPPEAETYDIDLSRDEQWIVHHALVSYADDQIDDGDTPSSWVLAALETVEFDEENTFTSYQARQLETVLSDYIEREGTPADDAAHGSAVIETLTDRLDLEECADLEAEQ
;
A
#
# COMPACT_ATOMS: atom_id res chain seq x y z
N MET A 1 -23.99 -12.29 -22.30
CA MET A 1 -24.00 -12.27 -20.83
C MET A 1 -22.61 -11.85 -20.41
N SER A 2 -22.36 -10.54 -20.29
CA SER A 2 -21.11 -10.05 -19.70
C SER A 2 -21.35 -9.96 -18.21
N SER A 3 -20.85 -10.94 -17.47
CA SER A 3 -20.63 -10.74 -16.04
C SER A 3 -19.44 -9.79 -15.96
N GLN A 4 -19.67 -8.54 -15.53
CA GLN A 4 -18.54 -7.73 -15.08
C GLN A 4 -17.85 -8.53 -13.96
N PRO A 5 -16.52 -8.68 -13.98
CA PRO A 5 -15.80 -9.17 -12.81
C PRO A 5 -16.26 -8.32 -11.61
N PRO A 6 -16.44 -8.90 -10.41
CA PRO A 6 -16.64 -8.08 -9.23
C PRO A 6 -15.49 -7.06 -9.20
N GLU A 7 -15.84 -5.78 -9.18
CA GLU A 7 -14.85 -4.73 -8.98
C GLU A 7 -14.20 -5.06 -7.63
N ALA A 8 -12.89 -5.28 -7.63
CA ALA A 8 -12.17 -5.51 -6.38
C ALA A 8 -12.46 -4.32 -5.47
N GLU A 9 -12.82 -4.60 -4.21
CA GLU A 9 -13.05 -3.53 -3.26
C GLU A 9 -11.81 -2.67 -3.16
N THR A 10 -12.04 -1.36 -3.25
CA THR A 10 -11.02 -0.34 -3.35
C THR A 10 -11.23 0.67 -2.23
N TYR A 11 -10.13 1.18 -1.70
CA TYR A 11 -10.11 2.07 -0.56
C TYR A 11 -9.28 3.29 -0.86
N ASP A 12 -9.89 4.44 -0.67
CA ASP A 12 -9.20 5.72 -0.72
C ASP A 12 -8.44 5.90 0.59
N ILE A 13 -7.13 6.08 0.46
CA ILE A 13 -6.25 6.33 1.60
C ILE A 13 -5.83 7.79 1.54
N ASP A 14 -6.25 8.58 2.53
CA ASP A 14 -5.86 9.99 2.60
C ASP A 14 -4.39 10.08 3.02
N LEU A 15 -3.52 10.27 2.02
CA LEU A 15 -2.09 10.43 2.19
C LEU A 15 -1.73 11.90 2.03
N SER A 16 -1.08 12.46 3.04
CA SER A 16 -0.38 13.74 2.91
C SER A 16 0.76 13.62 1.90
N ARG A 17 1.27 14.77 1.43
CA ARG A 17 2.37 14.79 0.46
C ARG A 17 3.63 14.08 0.99
N ASP A 18 3.95 14.25 2.27
CA ASP A 18 5.13 13.62 2.87
C ASP A 18 4.94 12.10 2.96
N GLU A 19 3.74 11.64 3.32
CA GLU A 19 3.38 10.23 3.33
C GLU A 19 3.40 9.61 1.92
N GLN A 20 2.88 10.31 0.90
CA GLN A 20 2.98 9.87 -0.50
C GLN A 20 4.45 9.67 -0.92
N TRP A 21 5.34 10.58 -0.51
CA TRP A 21 6.77 10.44 -0.79
C TRP A 21 7.37 9.20 -0.12
N ILE A 22 7.02 8.90 1.13
CA ILE A 22 7.50 7.71 1.82
C ILE A 22 6.97 6.43 1.17
N VAL A 23 5.68 6.39 0.83
CA VAL A 23 5.07 5.25 0.13
C VAL A 23 5.75 5.02 -1.23
N HIS A 24 5.92 6.08 -2.02
CA HIS A 24 6.61 6.00 -3.30
C HIS A 24 8.04 5.47 -3.12
N HIS A 25 8.80 6.04 -2.18
CA HIS A 25 10.19 5.64 -1.95
C HIS A 25 10.30 4.17 -1.48
N ALA A 26 9.42 3.72 -0.60
CA ALA A 26 9.38 2.33 -0.15
C ALA A 26 9.07 1.36 -1.31
N LEU A 27 8.11 1.70 -2.18
CA LEU A 27 7.76 0.91 -3.36
C LEU A 27 8.89 0.86 -4.39
N VAL A 28 9.57 1.98 -4.65
CA VAL A 28 10.75 2.03 -5.53
C VAL A 28 11.87 1.18 -4.95
N SER A 29 12.17 1.30 -3.66
CA SER A 29 13.21 0.48 -3.03
C SER A 29 12.87 -1.01 -3.10
N TYR A 30 11.60 -1.39 -2.89
CA TYR A 30 11.17 -2.78 -3.01
C TYR A 30 11.23 -3.31 -4.44
N ALA A 31 10.98 -2.46 -5.44
CA ALA A 31 11.17 -2.81 -6.84
C ALA A 31 12.65 -2.99 -7.20
N ASP A 32 13.50 -2.09 -6.71
CA ASP A 32 14.96 -2.16 -6.90
C ASP A 32 15.54 -3.43 -6.26
N ASP A 33 15.11 -3.79 -5.04
CA ASP A 33 15.53 -5.02 -4.37
C ASP A 33 15.17 -6.28 -5.20
N GLN A 34 13.97 -6.32 -5.81
CA GLN A 34 13.60 -7.41 -6.74
C GLN A 34 14.50 -7.43 -7.99
N ILE A 35 14.83 -6.27 -8.54
CA ILE A 35 15.70 -6.16 -9.74
C ILE A 35 17.12 -6.63 -9.42
N ASP A 36 17.65 -6.25 -8.26
CA ASP A 36 18.99 -6.64 -7.80
C ASP A 36 19.07 -8.16 -7.55
N ASP A 37 17.99 -8.78 -7.11
CA ASP A 37 17.86 -10.25 -6.99
C ASP A 37 17.68 -10.96 -8.35
N GLY A 38 17.56 -10.20 -9.45
CA GLY A 38 17.41 -10.70 -10.81
C GLY A 38 15.95 -11.03 -11.20
N ASP A 39 14.99 -10.62 -10.37
CA ASP A 39 13.57 -10.73 -10.63
C ASP A 39 13.02 -9.49 -11.36
N THR A 40 11.80 -9.61 -11.88
CA THR A 40 11.06 -8.47 -12.44
C THR A 40 10.10 -7.93 -11.38
N PRO A 41 10.01 -6.60 -11.18
CA PRO A 41 9.06 -6.03 -10.22
C PRO A 41 7.65 -6.56 -10.44
N SER A 42 7.04 -7.00 -9.34
CA SER A 42 5.68 -7.51 -9.34
C SER A 42 4.69 -6.46 -9.88
N SER A 43 3.69 -6.88 -10.65
CA SER A 43 2.75 -5.95 -11.30
C SER A 43 1.95 -5.09 -10.33
N TRP A 44 1.73 -5.58 -9.10
CA TRP A 44 1.05 -4.83 -8.06
C TRP A 44 1.87 -3.61 -7.60
N VAL A 45 3.20 -3.72 -7.58
CA VAL A 45 4.13 -2.64 -7.20
C VAL A 45 4.04 -1.51 -8.20
N LEU A 46 4.06 -1.85 -9.50
CA LEU A 46 3.93 -0.87 -10.58
C LEU A 46 2.57 -0.16 -10.54
N ALA A 47 1.49 -0.92 -10.29
CA ALA A 47 0.16 -0.33 -10.14
C ALA A 47 0.07 0.59 -8.92
N ALA A 48 0.66 0.20 -7.78
CA ALA A 48 0.70 1.02 -6.58
C ALA A 48 1.54 2.30 -6.77
N LEU A 49 2.65 2.23 -7.51
CA LEU A 49 3.44 3.40 -7.89
C LEU A 49 2.63 4.35 -8.77
N GLU A 50 1.91 3.83 -9.76
CA GLU A 50 1.02 4.64 -10.61
C GLU A 50 -0.07 5.34 -9.78
N THR A 51 -0.69 4.63 -8.84
CA THR A 51 -1.66 5.21 -7.89
C THR A 51 -1.05 6.38 -7.13
N VAL A 52 0.11 6.21 -6.51
CA VAL A 52 0.71 7.26 -5.65
C VAL A 52 1.24 8.45 -6.46
N GLU A 53 1.67 8.23 -7.70
CA GLU A 53 2.23 9.28 -8.54
C GLU A 53 1.17 10.13 -9.26
N PHE A 54 0.04 9.52 -9.64
CA PHE A 54 -0.91 10.13 -10.57
C PHE A 54 -2.34 10.20 -10.05
N ASP A 55 -2.71 9.39 -9.06
CA ASP A 55 -4.06 9.39 -8.51
C ASP A 55 -4.18 10.42 -7.39
N GLU A 56 -5.18 11.29 -7.50
CA GLU A 56 -5.47 12.28 -6.46
C GLU A 56 -6.09 11.60 -5.22
N GLU A 57 -6.77 10.47 -5.40
CA GLU A 57 -7.56 9.80 -4.36
C GLU A 57 -6.79 8.64 -3.68
N ASN A 58 -5.59 8.29 -4.17
CA ASN A 58 -4.73 7.23 -3.64
C ASN A 58 -5.51 5.93 -3.35
N THR A 59 -6.23 5.44 -4.36
CA THR A 59 -7.13 4.30 -4.23
C THR A 59 -6.39 2.97 -4.37
N PHE A 60 -6.44 2.13 -3.31
CA PHE A 60 -5.80 0.80 -3.29
C PHE A 60 -6.82 -0.32 -3.10
N THR A 61 -6.57 -1.48 -3.70
CA THR A 61 -7.30 -2.71 -3.38
C THR A 61 -6.89 -3.26 -2.01
N SER A 62 -7.71 -4.09 -1.35
CA SER A 62 -7.33 -4.76 -0.08
C SER A 62 -6.03 -5.57 -0.20
N TYR A 63 -5.78 -6.17 -1.37
CA TYR A 63 -4.52 -6.86 -1.64
C TYR A 63 -3.33 -5.89 -1.65
N GLN A 64 -3.42 -4.78 -2.38
CA GLN A 64 -2.36 -3.77 -2.43
C GLN A 64 -2.12 -3.13 -1.06
N ALA A 65 -3.19 -2.83 -0.30
CA ALA A 65 -3.07 -2.27 1.05
C ALA A 65 -2.27 -3.21 1.99
N ARG A 66 -2.59 -4.52 2.01
CA ARG A 66 -1.83 -5.52 2.81
C ARG A 66 -0.38 -5.66 2.37
N GLN A 67 -0.12 -5.66 1.07
CA GLN A 67 1.26 -5.71 0.56
C GLN A 67 2.02 -4.43 0.91
N LEU A 68 1.38 -3.28 0.80
CA LEU A 68 1.97 -1.99 1.13
C LEU A 68 2.30 -1.88 2.61
N GLU A 69 1.41 -2.34 3.50
CA GLU A 69 1.66 -2.43 4.94
C GLU A 69 2.93 -3.23 5.24
N THR A 70 3.10 -4.38 4.57
CA THR A 70 4.30 -5.23 4.70
C THR A 70 5.55 -4.50 4.22
N VAL A 71 5.50 -3.90 3.02
CA VAL A 71 6.64 -3.19 2.43
C VAL A 71 7.04 -1.96 3.27
N LEU A 72 6.07 -1.21 3.78
CA LEU A 72 6.33 -0.07 4.65
C LEU A 72 6.94 -0.51 5.99
N SER A 73 6.44 -1.61 6.57
CA SER A 73 6.99 -2.16 7.82
C SER A 73 8.46 -2.52 7.65
N ASP A 74 8.79 -3.24 6.57
CA ASP A 74 10.18 -3.60 6.25
C ASP A 74 11.05 -2.35 5.98
N TYR A 75 10.49 -1.33 5.34
CA TYR A 75 11.20 -0.07 5.04
C TYR A 75 11.54 0.73 6.31
N ILE A 76 10.58 0.91 7.22
CA ILE A 76 10.79 1.72 8.44
C ILE A 76 11.71 1.03 9.45
N GLU A 77 11.76 -0.30 9.44
CA GLU A 77 12.64 -1.09 10.31
C GLU A 77 14.08 -1.20 9.77
N ARG A 78 14.31 -0.76 8.53
CA ARG A 78 15.63 -0.82 7.89
C ARG A 78 16.65 0.09 8.60
N GLU A 79 17.86 -0.43 8.78
CA GLU A 79 18.95 0.35 9.38
C GLU A 79 19.27 1.57 8.51
N GLY A 80 19.24 2.76 9.13
CA GLY A 80 19.53 4.02 8.44
C GLY A 80 18.31 4.77 7.94
N THR A 81 17.09 4.23 8.10
CA THR A 81 15.85 4.98 7.82
C THR A 81 15.76 6.21 8.72
N PRO A 82 15.60 7.43 8.15
CA PRO A 82 15.43 8.65 8.95
C PRO A 82 14.22 8.56 9.89
N ALA A 83 14.33 9.21 11.05
CA ALA A 83 13.25 9.17 12.05
C ALA A 83 11.94 9.81 11.55
N ASP A 84 12.04 10.84 10.71
CA ASP A 84 10.87 11.51 10.12
C ASP A 84 10.18 10.56 9.12
N ASP A 85 10.95 9.90 8.24
CA ASP A 85 10.45 8.88 7.31
C ASP A 85 9.78 7.72 8.05
N ALA A 86 10.38 7.25 9.15
CA ALA A 86 9.80 6.20 9.98
C ALA A 86 8.47 6.65 10.60
N ALA A 87 8.37 7.89 11.10
CA ALA A 87 7.15 8.41 11.68
C ALA A 87 6.02 8.53 10.65
N HIS A 88 6.31 9.03 9.44
CA HIS A 88 5.34 9.08 8.35
C HIS A 88 4.94 7.69 7.88
N GLY A 89 5.91 6.78 7.71
CA GLY A 89 5.62 5.39 7.34
C GLY A 89 4.75 4.67 8.36
N SER A 90 4.99 4.87 9.67
CA SER A 90 4.13 4.33 10.73
C SER A 90 2.70 4.89 10.67
N ALA A 91 2.53 6.19 10.41
CA ALA A 91 1.19 6.78 10.28
C ALA A 91 0.40 6.18 9.10
N VAL A 92 1.08 5.90 7.98
CA VAL A 92 0.46 5.22 6.84
C VAL A 92 0.10 3.78 7.19
N ILE A 93 0.99 3.04 7.86
CA ILE A 93 0.71 1.67 8.33
C ILE A 93 -0.53 1.66 9.21
N GLU A 94 -0.62 2.53 10.22
CA GLU A 94 -1.79 2.63 11.10
C GLU A 94 -3.07 2.87 10.29
N THR A 95 -3.04 3.77 9.31
CA THR A 95 -4.20 4.06 8.43
C THR A 95 -4.60 2.84 7.60
N LEU A 96 -3.63 2.09 7.07
CA LEU A 96 -3.88 0.87 6.30
C LEU A 96 -4.47 -0.23 7.18
N THR A 97 -3.90 -0.47 8.36
CA THR A 97 -4.38 -1.47 9.32
C THR A 97 -5.82 -1.15 9.75
N ASP A 98 -6.10 0.08 10.15
CA ASP A 98 -7.45 0.51 10.53
C ASP A 98 -8.45 0.27 9.39
N ARG A 99 -8.07 0.53 8.13
CA ARG A 99 -8.96 0.35 6.98
C ARG A 99 -9.24 -1.11 6.67
N LEU A 100 -8.23 -1.97 6.83
CA LEU A 100 -8.32 -3.42 6.62
C LEU A 100 -9.09 -4.13 7.76
N ASP A 101 -8.91 -3.71 9.01
CA ASP A 101 -9.66 -4.27 10.14
C ASP A 101 -11.16 -3.95 10.07
N LEU A 102 -11.51 -2.78 9.53
CA LEU A 102 -12.90 -2.41 9.25
C LEU A 102 -13.55 -3.31 8.19
N GLU A 103 -12.79 -3.80 7.20
CA GLU A 103 -13.26 -4.79 6.20
C GLU A 103 -13.57 -6.12 6.90
N GLU A 104 -12.63 -6.65 7.68
CA GLU A 104 -12.81 -7.93 8.37
C GLU A 104 -14.01 -7.90 9.34
N CYS A 105 -14.25 -6.77 10.00
CA CYS A 105 -15.44 -6.59 10.83
C CYS A 105 -16.74 -6.52 10.02
N ALA A 106 -16.75 -5.84 8.87
CA ALA A 106 -17.93 -5.68 8.02
C ALA A 106 -18.35 -6.99 7.34
N ASP A 107 -17.38 -7.79 6.88
CA ASP A 107 -17.62 -9.11 6.29
C ASP A 107 -18.26 -10.07 7.30
N LEU A 108 -17.84 -10.03 8.57
CA LEU A 108 -18.42 -10.85 9.64
C LEU A 108 -19.87 -10.47 9.99
N GLU A 109 -20.30 -9.22 9.73
CA GLU A 109 -21.69 -8.79 9.92
C GLU A 109 -22.59 -9.13 8.73
N ALA A 110 -22.05 -9.21 7.51
CA ALA A 110 -22.80 -9.53 6.30
C ALA A 110 -23.20 -11.01 6.17
N GLU A 111 -22.54 -11.91 6.90
CA GLU A 111 -22.82 -13.36 6.90
C GLU A 111 -23.84 -13.82 7.97
N GLN A 112 -24.49 -12.91 8.72
CA GLN A 112 -25.54 -13.23 9.71
C GLN A 112 -26.96 -12.81 9.29
#